data_AF-A0A1C5J6X4-F1
#
_entry.id   AF-A0A1C5J6X4-F1
#
_cell.length_a   1.000
_cell.length_b   1.000
_cell.length_c   1.000
_cell.angle_alpha   90.00
_cell.angle_beta   90.00
_cell.angle_gamma   90.00
#
_symmetry.space_group_name_H-M   'P 1'
#
loop_
_entity.id
_entity.type
_entity.pdbx_description
1 polymer ?
#
loop_
_entity_poly.entity_id
_entity_poly.type
_entity_poly.pdbx_seq_one_letter_code
_entity_poly.pdbx_strand_id
1 'polypeptide(L)'
;MSGPTPRRRGTGTIGSPVTRRALVDDEFVLLVEAAVPDLDLAGWLAGRRAELLADLDRHGAVFFRGFDVRTPDDFSRAARAVGPDLLGYLERAAPRHEVADRVFTSTEFNAGQWIPLHHEMSYSHNWPQYLYFWCGQPATGSGGATPLASERVTTPLIPTDVRERFLRHGVRYVRNYGPHLDLPWQEAFQTTDRAEVEAYCAASATEFTWLGADGLRTVARRQAVATHPRTGETVWFNHAHLFHATNLPAEVSAALTREYGPEGLPRNAYFGDGEPIPDEVATGLRELYREHAVSVPWQRGDVLVVDNFLATHGREPFSGDRQILVAMSDLYVNRSVA
;
A
#
# COMPACT_ATOMS: atom_id res chain seq x y z
N MET A 1 0.00 35.07 66.86
CA MET A 1 0.86 33.99 66.31
C MET A 1 0.06 33.30 65.22
N SER A 2 0.29 33.68 63.97
CA SER A 2 -0.43 33.17 62.80
C SER A 2 0.21 31.85 62.37
N GLY A 3 -0.56 30.76 62.41
CA GLY A 3 -0.13 29.43 61.96
C GLY A 3 0.03 29.37 60.43
N PRO A 4 0.91 28.49 59.90
CA PRO A 4 1.23 28.47 58.48
C PRO A 4 0.13 27.80 57.67
N THR A 5 -0.30 28.49 56.62
CA THR A 5 -1.23 28.02 55.59
C THR A 5 -0.64 26.81 54.84
N PRO A 6 -1.40 25.74 54.53
CA PRO A 6 -0.89 24.61 53.78
C PRO A 6 -0.60 25.05 52.34
N ARG A 7 0.65 24.88 51.89
CA ARG A 7 1.02 25.01 50.48
C ARG A 7 0.27 23.95 49.67
N ARG A 8 -0.70 24.38 48.85
CA ARG A 8 -1.20 23.59 47.71
C ARG A 8 0.00 23.20 46.86
N ARG A 9 0.33 21.91 46.81
CA ARG A 9 1.19 21.36 45.76
C ARG A 9 0.48 21.62 44.43
N GLY A 10 1.10 22.42 43.57
CA GLY A 10 0.63 22.61 42.21
C GLY A 10 0.55 21.25 41.54
N THR A 11 -0.62 20.92 41.02
CA THR A 11 -0.79 19.89 40.00
C THR A 11 0.00 20.36 38.79
N GLY A 12 1.24 19.90 38.66
CA GLY A 12 1.99 20.08 37.41
C GLY A 12 1.15 19.52 36.28
N THR A 13 0.85 20.33 35.29
CA THR A 13 0.33 19.86 34.00
C THR A 13 1.31 18.84 33.47
N ILE A 14 0.98 17.56 33.61
CA ILE A 14 1.69 16.47 32.95
C ILE A 14 1.49 16.74 31.46
N GLY A 15 2.57 17.04 30.75
CA GLY A 15 2.53 17.24 29.30
C GLY A 15 1.95 15.99 28.62
N SER A 16 1.40 16.17 27.42
CA SER A 16 0.96 15.04 26.58
C SER A 16 2.07 13.96 26.50
N PRO A 17 1.76 12.67 26.62
CA PRO A 17 2.75 11.59 26.53
C PRO A 17 3.34 11.43 25.12
N VAL A 18 2.82 12.19 24.14
CA VAL A 18 3.27 12.23 22.76
C VAL A 18 3.39 13.68 22.27
N THR A 19 4.29 13.90 21.31
CA THR A 19 4.33 15.12 20.49
C THR A 19 3.81 14.81 19.08
N ARG A 20 3.32 15.84 18.38
CA ARG A 20 2.74 15.72 17.04
C ARG A 20 3.27 16.83 16.15
N ARG A 21 3.70 16.52 14.94
CA ARG A 21 4.10 17.51 13.92
C ARG A 21 3.98 16.95 12.52
N ALA A 22 3.66 17.80 11.54
CA ALA A 22 3.81 17.44 10.14
C ALA A 22 5.31 17.26 9.78
N LEU A 23 5.59 16.33 8.87
CA LEU A 23 6.95 16.11 8.34
C LEU A 23 7.25 16.97 7.11
N VAL A 24 6.21 17.49 6.47
CA VAL A 24 6.26 18.26 5.22
C VAL A 24 5.24 19.39 5.27
N ASP A 25 5.48 20.44 4.48
CA ASP A 25 4.73 21.71 4.55
C ASP A 25 3.25 21.59 4.17
N ASP A 26 2.91 20.63 3.29
CA ASP A 26 1.54 20.31 2.90
C ASP A 26 0.79 19.47 3.95
N GLU A 27 1.43 19.21 5.08
CA GLU A 27 0.94 18.37 6.17
C GLU A 27 0.61 16.92 5.75
N PHE A 28 1.10 16.38 4.63
CA PHE A 28 0.73 15.03 4.16
C PHE A 28 1.13 13.88 5.10
N VAL A 29 2.21 14.02 5.88
CA VAL A 29 2.64 12.99 6.83
C VAL A 29 2.69 13.55 8.22
N LEU A 30 1.87 13.00 9.12
CA LEU A 30 1.90 13.31 10.55
C LEU A 30 2.90 12.41 11.25
N LEU A 31 3.88 12.99 11.94
CA LEU A 31 4.73 12.27 12.87
C LEU A 31 4.19 12.43 14.29
N VAL A 32 3.93 11.30 14.94
CA VAL A 32 3.59 11.16 16.36
C VAL A 32 4.77 10.52 17.07
N GLU A 33 5.41 11.24 17.98
CA GLU A 33 6.59 10.77 18.71
C GLU A 33 6.23 10.55 20.19
N ALA A 34 6.62 9.40 20.73
CA ALA A 34 6.53 9.16 22.17
C ALA A 34 7.45 10.16 22.91
N ALA A 35 6.88 10.89 23.87
CA ALA A 35 7.59 11.86 24.71
C ALA A 35 8.07 11.25 26.04
N VAL A 36 7.72 9.99 26.30
CA VAL A 36 8.10 9.22 27.49
C VAL A 36 8.64 7.84 27.07
N PRO A 37 9.63 7.29 27.80
CA PRO A 37 10.17 5.95 27.50
C PRO A 37 9.11 4.86 27.62
N ASP A 38 9.31 3.77 26.87
CA ASP A 38 8.53 2.52 26.96
C ASP A 38 7.01 2.71 26.80
N LEU A 39 6.57 3.73 26.05
CA LEU A 39 5.15 3.96 25.78
C LEU A 39 4.62 2.87 24.83
N ASP A 40 3.74 2.00 25.33
CA ASP A 40 3.08 0.96 24.53
C ASP A 40 2.14 1.57 23.49
N LEU A 41 2.44 1.36 22.20
CA LEU A 41 1.63 1.88 21.10
C LEU A 41 0.23 1.28 21.07
N ALA A 42 0.10 -0.02 21.35
CA ALA A 42 -1.19 -0.70 21.32
C ALA A 42 -2.14 -0.15 22.40
N GLY A 43 -1.65 -0.01 23.64
CA GLY A 43 -2.37 0.62 24.73
C GLY A 43 -2.66 2.10 24.49
N TRP A 44 -1.75 2.84 23.83
CA TRP A 44 -1.98 4.24 23.48
C TRP A 44 -3.08 4.38 22.41
N LEU A 45 -3.08 3.53 21.38
CA LEU A 45 -4.09 3.50 20.31
C LEU A 45 -5.44 2.94 20.77
N ALA A 46 -5.50 2.20 21.88
CA ALA A 46 -6.72 1.60 22.38
C ALA A 46 -7.81 2.66 22.62
N GLY A 47 -8.95 2.50 21.93
CA GLY A 47 -10.06 3.46 21.99
C GLY A 47 -9.84 4.77 21.22
N ARG A 48 -8.71 4.95 20.53
CA ARG A 48 -8.37 6.15 19.74
C ARG A 48 -8.57 5.98 18.24
N ARG A 49 -9.23 4.92 17.79
CA ARG A 49 -9.48 4.67 16.36
C ARG A 49 -10.04 5.91 15.65
N ALA A 50 -11.05 6.57 16.22
CA ALA A 50 -11.66 7.76 15.61
C ALA A 50 -10.68 8.95 15.49
N GLU A 51 -9.78 9.13 16.46
CA GLU A 51 -8.74 10.15 16.44
C GLU A 51 -7.71 9.85 15.34
N LEU A 52 -7.23 8.61 15.26
CA LEU A 52 -6.30 8.20 14.22
C LEU A 52 -6.92 8.30 12.82
N LEU A 53 -8.19 7.92 12.64
CA LEU A 53 -8.85 8.08 11.35
C LEU A 53 -9.03 9.54 10.96
N ALA A 54 -9.29 10.44 11.91
CA ALA A 54 -9.35 11.87 11.62
C ALA A 54 -7.96 12.43 11.22
N ASP A 55 -6.89 11.95 11.87
CA ASP A 55 -5.52 12.28 11.47
C ASP A 55 -5.21 11.74 10.06
N LEU A 56 -5.62 10.51 9.74
CA LEU A 56 -5.46 9.94 8.39
C LEU A 56 -6.29 10.68 7.34
N ASP A 57 -7.55 11.00 7.65
CA ASP A 57 -8.43 11.81 6.78
C ASP A 57 -7.76 13.16 6.47
N ARG A 58 -7.04 13.78 7.41
CA ARG A 58 -6.32 15.05 7.20
C ARG A 58 -4.99 14.88 6.48
N HIS A 59 -4.15 13.97 6.95
CA HIS A 59 -2.75 13.88 6.54
C HIS A 59 -2.59 12.87 5.39
N GLY A 60 -3.17 11.68 5.47
CA GLY A 60 -3.02 10.58 4.51
C GLY A 60 -2.06 9.50 5.01
N ALA A 61 -1.10 9.87 5.87
CA ALA A 61 -0.27 8.92 6.59
C ALA A 61 0.09 9.41 8.00
N VAL A 62 0.19 8.48 8.95
CA VAL A 62 0.64 8.73 10.32
C VAL A 62 1.81 7.82 10.66
N PHE A 63 2.94 8.44 11.01
CA PHE A 63 4.17 7.78 11.41
C PHE A 63 4.31 7.83 12.93
N PHE A 64 4.50 6.68 13.57
CA PHE A 64 4.70 6.53 15.00
C PHE A 64 6.16 6.18 15.29
N ARG A 65 6.81 6.96 16.14
CA ARG A 65 8.23 6.79 16.49
C ARG A 65 8.46 6.87 18.00
N GLY A 66 9.41 6.05 18.47
CA GLY A 66 9.82 6.01 19.88
C GLY A 66 8.88 5.21 20.81
N PHE A 67 7.86 4.55 20.25
CA PHE A 67 6.98 3.66 21.00
C PHE A 67 7.60 2.28 21.22
N ASP A 68 7.07 1.55 22.19
CA ASP A 68 7.57 0.22 22.55
C ASP A 68 6.98 -0.90 21.67
N VAL A 69 7.42 -0.98 20.41
CA VAL A 69 6.99 -2.01 19.45
C VAL A 69 8.20 -2.85 19.03
N ARG A 70 8.49 -3.92 19.78
CA ARG A 70 9.75 -4.68 19.65
C ARG A 70 9.62 -5.95 18.81
N THR A 71 8.42 -6.51 18.74
CA THR A 71 8.16 -7.82 18.13
C THR A 71 7.02 -7.77 17.10
N PRO A 72 6.93 -8.77 16.21
CA PRO A 72 5.77 -8.93 15.33
C PRO A 72 4.43 -9.00 16.09
N ASP A 73 4.43 -9.57 17.30
CA ASP A 73 3.23 -9.65 18.15
C ASP A 73 2.83 -8.27 18.69
N ASP A 74 3.80 -7.46 19.15
CA ASP A 74 3.53 -6.06 19.55
C ASP A 74 2.95 -5.25 18.40
N PHE A 75 3.51 -5.43 17.19
CA PHE A 75 3.00 -4.81 15.98
C PHE A 75 1.56 -5.26 15.66
N SER A 76 1.29 -6.57 15.72
CA SER A 76 -0.06 -7.11 15.51
C SER A 76 -1.07 -6.52 16.51
N ARG A 77 -0.70 -6.40 17.79
CA ARG A 77 -1.55 -5.74 18.80
C ARG A 77 -1.82 -4.27 18.44
N ALA A 78 -0.80 -3.53 18.02
CA ALA A 78 -0.95 -2.13 17.65
C ALA A 78 -1.87 -1.94 16.42
N ALA A 79 -1.70 -2.77 15.38
CA ALA A 79 -2.59 -2.75 14.21
C ALA A 79 -4.04 -3.10 14.60
N ARG A 80 -4.24 -4.13 15.43
CA ARG A 80 -5.57 -4.57 15.90
C ARG A 80 -6.26 -3.60 16.84
N ALA A 81 -5.51 -2.73 17.52
CA ALA A 81 -6.10 -1.65 18.30
C ALA A 81 -6.86 -0.64 17.43
N VAL A 82 -6.55 -0.58 16.12
CA VAL A 82 -7.19 0.30 15.13
C VAL A 82 -8.11 -0.48 14.21
N GLY A 83 -7.64 -1.57 13.63
CA GLY A 83 -8.38 -2.47 12.74
C GLY A 83 -8.46 -3.87 13.34
N PRO A 84 -9.52 -4.20 14.13
CA PRO A 84 -9.58 -5.46 14.87
C PRO A 84 -9.56 -6.69 13.94
N ASP A 85 -10.16 -6.55 12.76
CA ASP A 85 -10.23 -7.56 11.71
C ASP A 85 -9.17 -7.26 10.64
N LEU A 86 -7.93 -7.69 10.89
CA LEU A 86 -6.87 -7.65 9.88
C LEU A 86 -7.26 -8.52 8.67
N LEU A 87 -6.76 -8.23 7.47
CA LEU A 87 -7.15 -8.90 6.24
C LEU A 87 -6.13 -9.97 5.80
N GLY A 88 -6.64 -11.02 5.16
CA GLY A 88 -5.80 -11.94 4.37
C GLY A 88 -5.34 -11.30 3.06
N TYR A 89 -4.51 -12.01 2.30
CA TYR A 89 -3.97 -11.53 1.02
C TYR A 89 -4.38 -12.47 -0.11
N LEU A 90 -5.55 -12.18 -0.69
CA LEU A 90 -6.12 -12.88 -1.85
C LEU A 90 -5.82 -12.11 -3.15
N GLU A 91 -5.74 -12.82 -4.28
CA GLU A 91 -5.37 -12.28 -5.59
C GLU A 91 -3.95 -11.68 -5.64
N ARG A 92 -3.00 -12.33 -4.95
CA ARG A 92 -1.67 -11.80 -4.66
C ARG A 92 -0.95 -11.30 -5.93
N ALA A 93 -0.35 -10.11 -5.82
CA ALA A 93 0.55 -9.57 -6.84
C ALA A 93 2.03 -9.79 -6.50
N ALA A 94 2.35 -10.33 -5.34
CA ALA A 94 3.72 -10.67 -4.98
C ALA A 94 3.76 -11.80 -3.97
N PRO A 95 4.86 -12.57 -3.92
CA PRO A 95 5.07 -13.50 -2.83
C PRO A 95 5.19 -12.72 -1.52
N ARG A 96 4.54 -13.23 -0.47
CA ARG A 96 4.60 -12.71 0.90
C ARG A 96 4.56 -13.89 1.86
N HIS A 97 5.41 -13.85 2.88
CA HIS A 97 5.44 -14.85 3.94
C HIS A 97 4.68 -14.33 5.16
N GLU A 98 3.72 -15.13 5.64
CA GLU A 98 3.00 -14.82 6.88
C GLU A 98 3.89 -15.18 8.08
N VAL A 99 4.22 -14.19 8.91
CA VAL A 99 5.14 -14.33 10.05
C VAL A 99 4.41 -14.29 11.40
N ALA A 100 3.18 -13.81 11.42
CA ALA A 100 2.20 -13.89 12.51
C ALA A 100 0.78 -13.78 11.90
N ASP A 101 -0.29 -14.05 12.66
CA ASP A 101 -1.67 -14.06 12.14
C ASP A 101 -2.03 -12.74 11.42
N ARG A 102 -2.13 -12.82 10.09
CA ARG A 102 -2.39 -11.71 9.15
C ARG A 102 -1.32 -10.62 9.13
N VAL A 103 -0.09 -10.98 9.48
CA VAL A 103 1.11 -10.15 9.37
C VAL A 103 2.05 -10.77 8.35
N PHE A 104 2.38 -10.02 7.32
CA PHE A 104 3.14 -10.51 6.17
C PHE A 104 4.49 -9.80 6.05
N THR A 105 5.48 -10.45 5.43
CA THR A 105 6.66 -9.74 4.93
C THR A 105 6.23 -8.71 3.87
N SER A 106 6.84 -7.52 3.90
CA SER A 106 6.72 -6.57 2.79
C SER A 106 7.24 -7.22 1.51
N THR A 107 6.64 -6.87 0.37
CA THR A 107 6.97 -7.43 -0.96
C THR A 107 8.47 -7.61 -1.19
N GLU A 108 8.89 -8.86 -1.41
CA GLU A 108 10.27 -9.28 -1.64
C GLU A 108 10.61 -9.20 -3.14
N PHE A 109 11.02 -8.01 -3.58
CA PHE A 109 11.69 -7.81 -4.88
C PHE A 109 13.20 -7.63 -4.68
N ASN A 110 13.97 -7.69 -5.76
CA ASN A 110 15.41 -7.42 -5.74
C ASN A 110 15.73 -6.16 -4.93
N ALA A 111 16.62 -6.28 -3.94
CA ALA A 111 16.97 -5.20 -3.02
C ALA A 111 17.49 -3.96 -3.76
N GLY A 112 18.19 -4.13 -4.88
CA GLY A 112 18.72 -3.04 -5.71
C GLY A 112 17.69 -2.32 -6.58
N GLN A 113 16.43 -2.75 -6.58
CA GLN A 113 15.36 -2.16 -7.40
C GLN A 113 14.34 -1.42 -6.55
N TRP A 114 13.75 -0.40 -7.16
CA TRP A 114 12.57 0.28 -6.63
C TRP A 114 11.35 -0.64 -6.75
N ILE A 115 10.47 -0.56 -5.75
CA ILE A 115 9.06 -0.86 -5.96
C ILE A 115 8.39 0.50 -6.21
N PRO A 116 7.84 0.74 -7.42
CA PRO A 116 7.18 2.01 -7.72
C PRO A 116 6.03 2.29 -6.75
N LEU A 117 5.76 3.57 -6.53
CA LEU A 117 4.66 3.98 -5.66
C LEU A 117 3.32 3.54 -6.25
N HIS A 118 2.46 2.98 -5.40
CA HIS A 118 1.16 2.44 -5.80
C HIS A 118 0.18 2.44 -4.63
N HIS A 119 -1.09 2.25 -4.96
CA HIS A 119 -2.12 1.85 -4.01
C HIS A 119 -2.14 0.32 -3.88
N GLU A 120 -2.19 -0.18 -2.65
CA GLU A 120 -2.26 -1.62 -2.40
C GLU A 120 -3.54 -2.18 -3.01
N MET A 121 -3.40 -3.22 -3.85
CA MET A 121 -4.50 -3.94 -4.48
C MET A 121 -5.45 -3.10 -5.36
N SER A 122 -5.04 -1.93 -5.87
CA SER A 122 -5.87 -1.12 -6.78
C SER A 122 -6.14 -1.76 -8.15
N TYR A 123 -5.50 -2.88 -8.47
CA TYR A 123 -5.81 -3.73 -9.62
C TYR A 123 -6.97 -4.71 -9.37
N SER A 124 -7.36 -4.93 -8.12
CA SER A 124 -8.44 -5.84 -7.73
C SER A 124 -9.79 -5.10 -7.65
N HIS A 125 -10.86 -5.85 -7.43
CA HIS A 125 -12.21 -5.31 -7.19
C HIS A 125 -12.44 -4.94 -5.71
N ASN A 126 -11.54 -5.36 -4.83
CA ASN A 126 -11.54 -5.00 -3.42
C ASN A 126 -10.11 -4.72 -2.94
N TRP A 127 -9.96 -3.92 -1.89
CA TRP A 127 -8.65 -3.51 -1.37
C TRP A 127 -8.75 -3.12 0.10
N PRO A 128 -7.63 -3.16 0.86
CA PRO A 128 -7.59 -2.62 2.20
C PRO A 128 -7.76 -1.09 2.19
N GLN A 129 -8.49 -0.55 3.16
CA GLN A 129 -8.50 0.90 3.38
C GLN A 129 -7.24 1.38 4.08
N TYR A 130 -6.69 0.56 4.99
CA TYR A 130 -5.54 0.95 5.80
C TYR A 130 -4.43 -0.09 5.72
N LEU A 131 -3.21 0.42 5.62
CA LEU A 131 -1.98 -0.36 5.67
C LEU A 131 -1.21 0.02 6.93
N TYR A 132 -0.61 -0.97 7.56
CA TYR A 132 0.25 -0.80 8.72
C TYR A 132 1.60 -1.39 8.34
N PHE A 133 2.68 -0.63 8.48
CA PHE A 133 4.04 -1.10 8.31
C PHE A 133 4.79 -1.01 9.62
N TRP A 134 5.59 -2.03 9.96
CA TRP A 134 6.48 -1.98 11.12
C TRP A 134 7.91 -2.32 10.74
N CYS A 135 8.83 -1.54 11.29
CA CYS A 135 10.25 -1.74 11.10
C CYS A 135 10.83 -2.65 12.20
N GLY A 136 10.94 -3.94 11.91
CA GLY A 136 11.70 -4.88 12.73
C GLY A 136 13.20 -4.62 12.65
N GLN A 137 13.71 -4.33 11.45
CA GLN A 137 15.12 -4.02 11.20
C GLN A 137 15.22 -3.01 10.05
N PRO A 138 15.73 -1.78 10.28
CA PRO A 138 16.05 -0.88 9.18
C PRO A 138 17.21 -1.46 8.37
N ALA A 139 17.34 -1.07 7.10
CA ALA A 139 18.44 -1.50 6.24
C ALA A 139 19.79 -1.31 6.97
N THR A 140 20.59 -2.36 7.11
CA THR A 140 21.90 -2.26 7.79
C THR A 140 22.94 -1.51 6.97
N GLY A 141 22.74 -1.42 5.65
CA GLY A 141 23.50 -0.56 4.75
C GLY A 141 22.82 0.79 4.56
N SER A 142 22.30 1.00 3.35
CA SER A 142 21.68 2.27 2.92
C SER A 142 20.30 2.06 2.32
N GLY A 143 19.50 3.14 2.27
CA GLY A 143 18.19 3.17 1.62
C GLY A 143 17.11 2.39 2.35
N GLY A 144 16.17 1.83 1.59
CA GLY A 144 15.12 0.95 2.11
C GLY A 144 13.98 1.64 2.86
N ALA A 145 13.84 2.96 2.72
CA ALA A 145 12.64 3.65 3.18
C ALA A 145 11.39 3.12 2.44
N THR A 146 10.23 3.40 3.04
CA THR A 146 8.93 3.26 2.38
C THR A 146 8.51 4.65 1.91
N PRO A 147 8.84 5.06 0.67
CA PRO A 147 8.43 6.35 0.13
C PRO A 147 6.91 6.43 0.06
N LEU A 148 6.36 7.62 0.31
CA LEU A 148 4.94 7.93 0.24
C LEU A 148 4.70 9.12 -0.69
N ALA A 149 3.64 9.11 -1.49
CA ALA A 149 3.22 10.29 -2.23
C ALA A 149 1.73 10.58 -2.06
N SER A 150 1.40 11.86 -1.94
CA SER A 150 0.06 12.36 -1.70
C SER A 150 -0.77 12.37 -2.98
N GLU A 151 -1.94 11.75 -2.95
CA GLU A 151 -2.91 11.85 -4.04
C GLU A 151 -3.43 13.28 -4.23
N ARG A 152 -3.52 14.05 -3.14
CA ARG A 152 -3.94 15.46 -3.21
C ARG A 152 -2.95 16.35 -3.94
N VAL A 153 -1.67 15.98 -3.93
CA VAL A 153 -0.59 16.70 -4.65
C VAL A 153 -0.43 16.15 -6.06
N THR A 154 -0.37 14.83 -6.21
CA THR A 154 -0.01 14.19 -7.48
C THR A 154 -1.17 14.12 -8.48
N THR A 155 -2.40 13.80 -8.06
CA THR A 155 -3.56 13.71 -8.98
C THR A 155 -3.76 14.98 -9.80
N PRO A 156 -3.74 16.21 -9.22
CA PRO A 156 -3.90 17.45 -9.98
C PRO A 156 -2.81 17.69 -11.05
N LEU A 157 -1.63 17.11 -10.88
CA LEU A 157 -0.47 17.29 -11.77
C LEU A 157 -0.48 16.33 -12.97
N ILE A 158 -1.31 15.27 -12.94
CA ILE A 158 -1.47 14.37 -14.09
C ILE A 158 -2.11 15.15 -15.26
N PRO A 159 -1.57 15.06 -16.50
CA PRO A 159 -2.14 15.73 -17.66
C PRO A 159 -3.64 15.46 -17.83
N THR A 160 -4.41 16.50 -18.15
CA THR A 160 -5.88 16.41 -18.22
C THR A 160 -6.36 15.41 -19.26
N ASP A 161 -5.73 15.37 -20.43
CA ASP A 161 -6.05 14.42 -21.51
C ASP A 161 -5.81 12.97 -21.08
N VAL A 162 -4.73 12.71 -20.34
CA VAL A 162 -4.46 11.41 -19.72
C VAL A 162 -5.56 11.06 -18.73
N ARG A 163 -5.89 11.96 -17.80
CA ARG A 163 -6.95 11.72 -16.80
C ARG A 163 -8.29 11.43 -17.46
N GLU A 164 -8.69 12.23 -18.44
CA GLU A 164 -9.96 12.08 -19.15
C GLU A 164 -10.05 10.75 -19.90
N ARG A 165 -8.95 10.31 -20.52
CA ARG A 165 -8.89 9.01 -21.20
C ARG A 165 -9.11 7.86 -20.22
N PHE A 166 -8.43 7.89 -19.08
CA PHE A 166 -8.59 6.89 -18.03
C PHE A 166 -9.97 6.94 -17.35
N LEU A 167 -10.55 8.13 -17.13
CA LEU A 167 -11.89 8.28 -16.57
C LEU A 167 -12.97 7.71 -17.50
N ARG A 168 -12.81 7.90 -18.81
CA ARG A 168 -13.75 7.38 -19.81
C ARG A 168 -13.73 5.85 -19.90
N HIS A 169 -12.55 5.26 -19.86
CA HIS A 169 -12.37 3.85 -20.18
C HIS A 169 -12.09 2.97 -18.98
N GLY A 170 -11.60 3.51 -17.86
CA GLY A 170 -11.01 2.71 -16.78
C GLY A 170 -9.68 2.10 -17.20
N VAL A 171 -9.24 1.06 -16.49
CA VAL A 171 -8.01 0.31 -16.78
C VAL A 171 -8.36 -1.14 -17.05
N ARG A 172 -7.73 -1.75 -18.06
CA ARG A 172 -7.78 -3.20 -18.29
C ARG A 172 -6.46 -3.82 -17.86
N TYR A 173 -6.52 -4.80 -16.97
CA TYR A 173 -5.37 -5.60 -16.57
C TYR A 173 -5.45 -6.96 -17.22
N VAL A 174 -4.34 -7.39 -17.82
CA VAL A 174 -4.12 -8.75 -18.29
C VAL A 174 -3.04 -9.36 -17.42
N ARG A 175 -3.34 -10.48 -16.76
CA ARG A 175 -2.38 -11.22 -15.92
C ARG A 175 -2.30 -12.65 -16.41
N ASN A 176 -1.07 -13.16 -16.53
CA ASN A 176 -0.79 -14.54 -16.91
C ASN A 176 -0.02 -15.21 -15.77
N TYR A 177 -0.68 -16.15 -15.10
CA TYR A 177 -0.15 -16.92 -13.98
C TYR A 177 0.45 -18.23 -14.51
N GLY A 178 1.58 -18.64 -13.92
CA GLY A 178 2.22 -19.90 -14.23
C GLY A 178 3.68 -19.93 -13.79
N PRO A 179 4.23 -21.12 -13.48
CA PRO A 179 5.50 -21.31 -12.74
C PRO A 179 6.75 -20.69 -13.38
N HIS A 180 6.69 -20.28 -14.65
CA HIS A 180 7.82 -19.71 -15.39
C HIS A 180 7.58 -18.28 -15.88
N LEU A 181 6.44 -17.69 -15.55
CA LEU A 181 6.03 -16.38 -16.06
C LEU A 181 5.72 -15.40 -14.93
N ASP A 182 4.90 -15.80 -13.96
CA ASP A 182 4.54 -15.02 -12.77
C ASP A 182 4.29 -15.99 -11.60
N LEU A 183 3.61 -15.54 -10.54
CA LEU A 183 3.09 -16.43 -9.50
C LEU A 183 2.23 -17.55 -10.11
N PRO A 184 2.36 -18.80 -9.62
CA PRO A 184 1.37 -19.84 -9.88
C PRO A 184 -0.02 -19.37 -9.43
N TRP A 185 -1.07 -19.72 -10.17
CA TRP A 185 -2.43 -19.29 -9.83
C TRP A 185 -2.85 -19.81 -8.45
N GLN A 186 -2.33 -20.96 -8.03
CA GLN A 186 -2.60 -21.54 -6.72
C GLN A 186 -2.10 -20.65 -5.58
N GLU A 187 -0.95 -20.01 -5.76
CA GLU A 187 -0.41 -19.06 -4.78
C GLU A 187 -1.18 -17.73 -4.82
N ALA A 188 -1.55 -17.28 -6.02
CA ALA A 188 -2.29 -16.02 -6.19
C ALA A 188 -3.70 -16.09 -5.58
N PHE A 189 -4.42 -17.18 -5.80
CA PHE A 189 -5.79 -17.40 -5.34
C PHE A 189 -5.89 -18.21 -4.04
N GLN A 190 -4.75 -18.70 -3.52
CA GLN A 190 -4.65 -19.48 -2.29
C GLN A 190 -5.52 -20.75 -2.29
N THR A 191 -5.64 -21.40 -3.45
CA THR A 191 -6.44 -22.62 -3.63
C THR A 191 -5.80 -23.54 -4.67
N THR A 192 -6.18 -24.81 -4.67
CA THR A 192 -5.82 -25.77 -5.73
C THR A 192 -7.05 -26.22 -6.55
N ASP A 193 -8.23 -25.68 -6.23
CA ASP A 193 -9.47 -25.97 -6.95
C ASP A 193 -9.73 -24.88 -8.00
N ARG A 194 -9.80 -25.29 -9.28
CA ARG A 194 -10.13 -24.39 -10.38
C ARG A 194 -11.54 -23.79 -10.20
N ALA A 195 -12.50 -24.56 -9.69
CA ALA A 195 -13.87 -24.10 -9.53
C ALA A 195 -13.98 -22.92 -8.56
N GLU A 196 -13.15 -22.88 -7.51
CA GLU A 196 -13.07 -21.74 -6.58
C GLU A 196 -12.54 -20.48 -7.29
N VAL A 197 -11.55 -20.61 -8.16
CA VAL A 197 -11.03 -19.50 -8.98
C VAL A 197 -12.08 -19.01 -9.97
N GLU A 198 -12.79 -19.91 -10.63
CA GLU A 198 -13.87 -19.56 -11.57
C GLU A 198 -15.01 -18.82 -10.86
N ALA A 199 -15.39 -19.27 -9.66
CA ALA A 199 -16.39 -18.60 -8.82
C ALA A 199 -15.94 -17.21 -8.38
N TYR A 200 -14.67 -17.06 -7.99
CA TYR A 200 -14.08 -15.77 -7.67
C TYR A 200 -14.08 -14.82 -8.88
N CYS A 201 -13.66 -15.32 -10.05
CA CYS A 201 -13.62 -14.56 -11.29
C CYS A 201 -15.03 -14.08 -11.68
N ALA A 202 -16.04 -14.96 -11.59
CA ALA A 202 -17.43 -14.59 -11.82
C ALA A 202 -17.92 -13.52 -10.83
N ALA A 203 -17.64 -13.67 -9.54
CA ALA A 203 -18.05 -12.71 -8.50
C ALA A 203 -17.36 -11.34 -8.61
N SER A 204 -16.19 -11.28 -9.24
CA SER A 204 -15.37 -10.07 -9.40
C SER A 204 -15.41 -9.46 -10.80
N ALA A 205 -16.32 -9.95 -11.67
CA ALA A 205 -16.41 -9.59 -13.08
C ALA A 205 -15.05 -9.64 -13.80
N THR A 206 -14.33 -10.74 -13.57
CA THR A 206 -13.01 -11.01 -14.16
C THR A 206 -13.16 -12.13 -15.17
N GLU A 207 -12.78 -11.87 -16.41
CA GLU A 207 -12.70 -12.91 -17.44
C GLU A 207 -11.50 -13.81 -17.15
N PHE A 208 -11.61 -15.10 -17.46
CA PHE A 208 -10.53 -16.05 -17.26
C PHE A 208 -10.43 -17.05 -18.42
N THR A 209 -9.21 -17.50 -18.67
CA THR A 209 -8.89 -18.55 -19.63
C THR A 209 -7.83 -19.46 -19.05
N TRP A 210 -8.13 -20.76 -18.88
CA TRP A 210 -7.14 -21.75 -18.50
C TRP A 210 -6.19 -22.04 -19.67
N LEU A 211 -4.88 -21.92 -19.43
CA LEU A 211 -3.82 -22.15 -20.39
C LEU A 211 -3.11 -23.46 -20.04
N GLY A 212 -3.59 -24.57 -20.60
CA GLY A 212 -3.06 -25.90 -20.29
C GLY A 212 -3.38 -26.36 -18.86
N ALA A 213 -2.45 -27.10 -18.24
CA ALA A 213 -2.63 -27.68 -16.90
C ALA A 213 -2.37 -26.68 -15.76
N ASP A 214 -1.36 -25.82 -15.90
CA ASP A 214 -0.88 -24.96 -14.80
C ASP A 214 -0.91 -23.46 -15.11
N GLY A 215 -1.37 -23.08 -16.31
CA GLY A 215 -1.49 -21.68 -16.71
C GLY A 215 -2.91 -21.14 -16.53
N LEU A 216 -3.00 -19.87 -16.14
CA LEU A 216 -4.25 -19.11 -16.07
C LEU A 216 -4.00 -17.72 -16.64
N ARG A 217 -4.90 -17.24 -17.50
CA ARG A 217 -4.99 -15.83 -17.88
C ARG A 217 -6.23 -15.23 -17.25
N THR A 218 -6.10 -14.07 -16.65
CA THR A 218 -7.25 -13.25 -16.23
C THR A 218 -7.24 -11.90 -16.94
N VAL A 219 -8.41 -11.43 -17.32
CA VAL A 219 -8.63 -10.09 -17.87
C VAL A 219 -9.67 -9.38 -17.02
N ALA A 220 -9.30 -8.24 -16.46
CA ALA A 220 -10.15 -7.47 -15.56
C ALA A 220 -10.18 -6.00 -15.97
N ARG A 221 -11.38 -5.45 -16.17
CA ARG A 221 -11.57 -4.00 -16.25
C ARG A 221 -11.83 -3.46 -14.85
N ARG A 222 -11.16 -2.36 -14.49
CA ARG A 222 -11.19 -1.74 -13.17
C ARG A 222 -11.30 -0.23 -13.27
N GLN A 223 -11.58 0.39 -12.14
CA GLN A 223 -11.62 1.84 -12.00
C GLN A 223 -10.25 2.47 -12.30
N ALA A 224 -10.29 3.71 -12.83
CA ALA A 224 -9.11 4.58 -12.86
C ALA A 224 -9.01 5.44 -11.58
N VAL A 225 -10.15 5.74 -10.97
CA VAL A 225 -10.27 6.59 -9.78
C VAL A 225 -11.18 5.92 -8.75
N ALA A 226 -11.03 6.28 -7.49
CA ALA A 226 -11.94 5.86 -6.42
C ALA A 226 -12.35 7.04 -5.57
N THR A 227 -13.56 6.98 -5.00
CA THR A 227 -14.05 7.97 -4.04
C THR A 227 -13.78 7.47 -2.63
N HIS A 228 -13.04 8.24 -1.86
CA HIS A 228 -12.72 7.94 -0.47
C HIS A 228 -14.02 7.88 0.37
N PRO A 229 -14.31 6.77 1.07
CA PRO A 229 -15.60 6.57 1.73
C PRO A 229 -15.86 7.52 2.91
N ARG A 230 -14.81 8.06 3.53
CA ARG A 230 -14.91 9.02 4.65
C ARG A 230 -14.84 10.49 4.23
N THR A 231 -13.80 10.90 3.49
CA THR A 231 -13.63 12.30 3.07
C THR A 231 -14.46 12.70 1.84
N GLY A 232 -14.90 11.74 1.02
CA GLY A 232 -15.62 11.99 -0.23
C GLY A 232 -14.72 12.46 -1.38
N GLU A 233 -13.41 12.54 -1.18
CA GLU A 233 -12.46 12.93 -2.22
C GLU A 233 -12.32 11.86 -3.30
N THR A 234 -12.13 12.28 -4.55
CA THR A 234 -11.85 11.36 -5.67
C THR A 234 -10.37 11.38 -5.97
N VAL A 235 -9.73 10.22 -5.93
CA VAL A 235 -8.27 10.05 -6.04
C VAL A 235 -7.90 9.17 -7.24
N TRP A 236 -6.67 9.31 -7.77
CA TRP A 236 -6.14 8.51 -8.87
C TRP A 236 -5.82 7.07 -8.43
N PHE A 237 -6.87 6.28 -8.25
CA PHE A 237 -6.77 4.96 -7.65
C PHE A 237 -6.72 3.84 -8.69
N ASN A 238 -5.52 3.57 -9.20
CA ASN A 238 -5.28 2.42 -10.09
C ASN A 238 -3.83 1.92 -10.00
N HIS A 239 -3.50 0.96 -10.85
CA HIS A 239 -2.24 0.23 -10.87
C HIS A 239 -1.62 0.21 -12.28
N ALA A 240 -2.10 1.09 -13.16
CA ALA A 240 -1.78 1.07 -14.58
C ALA A 240 -0.27 1.22 -14.82
N HIS A 241 0.34 2.24 -14.22
CA HIS A 241 1.78 2.53 -14.34
C HIS A 241 2.68 1.44 -13.76
N LEU A 242 2.20 0.69 -12.76
CA LEU A 242 2.96 -0.37 -12.11
C LEU A 242 2.87 -1.70 -12.86
N PHE A 243 1.71 -2.04 -13.42
CA PHE A 243 1.54 -3.26 -14.24
C PHE A 243 1.90 -3.07 -15.72
N HIS A 244 2.12 -1.83 -16.18
CA HIS A 244 2.54 -1.59 -17.55
C HIS A 244 3.89 -2.24 -17.87
N ALA A 245 4.03 -2.79 -19.08
CA ALA A 245 5.22 -3.51 -19.53
C ALA A 245 6.54 -2.71 -19.42
N THR A 246 6.47 -1.37 -19.47
CA THR A 246 7.64 -0.48 -19.30
C THR A 246 8.15 -0.36 -17.86
N ASN A 247 7.47 -0.97 -16.89
CA ASN A 247 8.01 -1.10 -15.55
C ASN A 247 9.11 -2.17 -15.44
N LEU A 248 9.23 -3.05 -16.46
CA LEU A 248 10.38 -3.93 -16.62
C LEU A 248 11.51 -3.19 -17.34
N PRO A 249 12.78 -3.60 -17.13
CA PRO A 249 13.88 -3.12 -17.96
C PRO A 249 13.56 -3.30 -19.45
N ALA A 250 13.89 -2.31 -20.28
CA ALA A 250 13.48 -2.28 -21.69
C ALA A 250 13.85 -3.55 -22.47
N GLU A 251 15.06 -4.08 -22.24
CA GLU A 251 15.52 -5.33 -22.86
C GLU A 251 14.68 -6.55 -22.45
N VAL A 252 14.32 -6.63 -21.16
CA VAL A 252 13.48 -7.70 -20.62
C VAL A 252 12.06 -7.59 -21.19
N SER A 253 11.48 -6.39 -21.19
CA SER A 253 10.16 -6.12 -21.74
C SER A 253 10.08 -6.48 -23.23
N ALA A 254 11.09 -6.09 -24.02
CA ALA A 254 11.18 -6.40 -25.45
C ALA A 254 11.36 -7.91 -25.72
N ALA A 255 12.17 -8.59 -24.91
CA ALA A 255 12.36 -10.03 -25.02
C ALA A 255 11.06 -10.80 -24.75
N LEU A 256 10.39 -10.49 -23.62
CA LEU A 256 9.13 -11.11 -23.25
C LEU A 256 8.03 -10.82 -24.27
N THR A 257 7.94 -9.57 -24.77
CA THR A 257 6.94 -9.21 -25.78
C THR A 257 7.17 -9.94 -27.09
N ARG A 258 8.43 -10.17 -27.49
CA ARG A 258 8.76 -10.94 -28.69
C ARG A 258 8.39 -12.42 -28.56
N GLU A 259 8.59 -12.99 -27.38
CA GLU A 259 8.36 -14.41 -27.11
C GLU A 259 6.88 -14.73 -26.89
N TYR A 260 6.20 -13.92 -26.09
CA TYR A 260 4.84 -14.18 -25.61
C TYR A 260 3.76 -13.29 -26.26
N GLY A 261 4.16 -12.26 -27.00
CA GLY A 261 3.26 -11.21 -27.47
C GLY A 261 2.82 -10.26 -26.34
N PRO A 262 2.15 -9.15 -26.67
CA PRO A 262 1.77 -8.13 -25.67
C PRO A 262 0.80 -8.65 -24.61
N GLU A 263 -0.15 -9.54 -24.97
CA GLU A 263 -1.10 -10.13 -24.02
C GLU A 263 -0.56 -11.36 -23.27
N GLY A 264 0.60 -11.88 -23.67
CA GLY A 264 1.24 -13.03 -23.03
C GLY A 264 2.27 -12.65 -21.96
N LEU A 265 2.48 -11.35 -21.72
CA LEU A 265 3.35 -10.87 -20.65
C LEU A 265 2.83 -11.33 -19.26
N PRO A 266 3.70 -11.48 -18.25
CA PRO A 266 3.28 -11.81 -16.88
C PRO A 266 2.13 -10.93 -16.40
N ARG A 267 2.28 -9.63 -16.61
CA ARG A 267 1.28 -8.60 -16.33
C ARG A 267 1.40 -7.51 -17.38
N ASN A 268 0.26 -6.97 -17.80
CA ASN A 268 0.23 -5.73 -18.54
C ASN A 268 -1.04 -4.93 -18.24
N ALA A 269 -0.95 -3.61 -18.42
CA ALA A 269 -2.06 -2.68 -18.28
C ALA A 269 -2.36 -1.99 -19.61
N TYR A 270 -3.64 -1.80 -19.88
CA TYR A 270 -4.20 -1.15 -21.07
C TYR A 270 -5.24 -0.12 -20.63
N PHE A 271 -5.63 0.77 -21.53
CA PHE A 271 -6.89 1.49 -21.34
C PHE A 271 -8.03 0.48 -21.25
N GLY A 272 -9.10 0.81 -20.54
CA GLY A 272 -10.16 -0.16 -20.29
C GLY A 272 -10.97 -0.57 -21.52
N ASP A 273 -10.80 0.09 -22.67
CA ASP A 273 -11.29 -0.35 -23.99
C ASP A 273 -10.34 -1.34 -24.70
N GLY A 274 -9.16 -1.59 -24.14
CA GLY A 274 -8.15 -2.52 -24.65
C GLY A 274 -7.04 -1.86 -25.47
N GLU A 275 -7.11 -0.56 -25.76
CA GLU A 275 -6.01 0.11 -26.43
C GLU A 275 -4.75 0.18 -25.55
N PRO A 276 -3.54 0.06 -26.13
CA PRO A 276 -2.30 0.23 -25.38
C PRO A 276 -2.20 1.60 -24.71
N ILE A 277 -1.70 1.62 -23.48
CA ILE A 277 -1.29 2.87 -22.82
C ILE A 277 0.05 3.28 -23.44
N PRO A 278 0.25 4.53 -23.88
CA PRO A 278 1.54 4.97 -24.38
C PRO A 278 2.63 4.87 -23.31
N ASP A 279 3.84 4.44 -23.71
CA ASP A 279 4.97 4.20 -22.81
C ASP A 279 5.31 5.44 -21.96
N GLU A 280 5.22 6.62 -22.56
CA GLU A 280 5.45 7.92 -21.94
C GLU A 280 4.43 8.26 -20.86
N VAL A 281 3.18 7.79 -20.98
CA VAL A 281 2.15 8.00 -19.96
C VAL A 281 2.48 7.19 -18.73
N ALA A 282 2.75 5.89 -18.90
CA ALA A 282 3.11 5.02 -17.77
C ALA A 282 4.43 5.45 -17.10
N THR A 283 5.41 5.90 -17.89
CA THR A 283 6.69 6.40 -17.38
C THR A 283 6.49 7.73 -16.64
N GLY A 284 5.79 8.69 -17.23
CA GLY A 284 5.52 9.98 -16.62
C GLY A 284 4.78 9.88 -15.29
N LEU A 285 3.83 8.94 -15.16
CA LEU A 285 3.16 8.67 -13.88
C LEU A 285 4.12 8.15 -12.80
N ARG A 286 5.01 7.20 -13.13
CA ARG A 286 6.03 6.71 -12.19
C ARG A 286 6.99 7.83 -11.77
N GLU A 287 7.38 8.68 -12.71
CA GLU A 287 8.28 9.81 -12.45
C GLU A 287 7.62 10.87 -11.57
N LEU A 288 6.36 11.23 -11.87
CA LEU A 288 5.57 12.16 -11.07
C LEU A 288 5.48 11.73 -9.60
N TYR A 289 5.12 10.47 -9.36
CA TYR A 289 5.07 9.93 -8.00
C TYR A 289 6.44 9.97 -7.31
N ARG A 290 7.51 9.61 -8.02
CA ARG A 290 8.86 9.60 -7.46
C ARG A 290 9.36 11.02 -7.13
N GLU A 291 9.05 12.00 -7.96
CA GLU A 291 9.41 13.41 -7.74
C GLU A 291 8.72 14.00 -6.50
N HIS A 292 7.49 13.58 -6.22
CA HIS A 292 6.68 14.07 -5.10
C HIS A 292 6.67 13.12 -3.91
N ALA A 293 7.59 12.14 -3.88
CA ALA A 293 7.68 11.18 -2.81
C ALA A 293 8.36 11.78 -1.57
N VAL A 294 7.78 11.52 -0.41
CA VAL A 294 8.34 11.80 0.91
C VAL A 294 8.87 10.49 1.48
N SER A 295 10.16 10.47 1.79
CA SER A 295 10.83 9.31 2.40
C SER A 295 11.27 9.63 3.82
N VAL A 296 10.81 8.82 4.77
CA VAL A 296 11.26 8.87 6.16
C VAL A 296 12.19 7.68 6.40
N PRO A 297 13.47 7.89 6.76
CA PRO A 297 14.34 6.80 7.14
C PRO A 297 13.76 6.02 8.32
N TRP A 298 13.65 4.71 8.13
CA TRP A 298 13.16 3.81 9.16
C TRP A 298 14.11 3.75 10.36
N GLN A 299 13.52 3.73 11.56
CA GLN A 299 14.16 3.31 12.81
C GLN A 299 13.50 2.03 13.29
N ARG A 300 14.25 1.21 14.03
CA ARG A 300 13.68 -0.01 14.63
C ARG A 300 12.52 0.38 15.54
N GLY A 301 11.40 -0.33 15.42
CA GLY A 301 10.20 -0.13 16.21
C GLY A 301 9.24 0.92 15.68
N ASP A 302 9.63 1.68 14.65
CA ASP A 302 8.72 2.60 13.98
C ASP A 302 7.52 1.84 13.40
N VAL A 303 6.35 2.48 13.47
CA VAL A 303 5.10 2.00 12.85
C VAL A 303 4.55 3.10 11.96
N LEU A 304 4.25 2.77 10.70
CA LEU A 304 3.61 3.67 9.74
C LEU A 304 2.20 3.17 9.46
N VAL A 305 1.21 4.05 9.55
CA VAL A 305 -0.16 3.79 9.10
C VAL A 305 -0.44 4.64 7.87
N VAL A 306 -0.90 4.01 6.80
CA VAL A 306 -1.17 4.64 5.52
C VAL A 306 -2.66 4.50 5.21
N ASP A 307 -3.29 5.62 4.87
CA ASP A 307 -4.60 5.60 4.20
C ASP A 307 -4.38 5.22 2.74
N ASN A 308 -4.82 4.02 2.37
CA ASN A 308 -4.53 3.46 1.06
C ASN A 308 -5.21 4.26 -0.06
N PHE A 309 -6.23 5.08 0.20
CA PHE A 309 -6.84 5.93 -0.82
C PHE A 309 -6.05 7.23 -1.00
N LEU A 310 -5.65 7.89 0.09
CA LEU A 310 -5.04 9.23 0.03
C LEU A 310 -3.53 9.22 -0.23
N ALA A 311 -2.89 8.08 0.00
CA ALA A 311 -1.44 7.92 -0.12
C ALA A 311 -1.10 6.70 -0.96
N THR A 312 -0.12 6.87 -1.85
CA THR A 312 0.61 5.76 -2.46
C THR A 312 1.84 5.42 -1.64
N HIS A 313 2.29 4.17 -1.67
CA HIS A 313 3.55 3.72 -1.05
C HIS A 313 4.40 2.94 -2.04
N GLY A 314 5.72 2.99 -1.84
CA GLY A 314 6.68 2.20 -2.61
C GLY A 314 7.75 1.57 -1.74
N ARG A 315 8.87 1.20 -2.37
CA ARG A 315 10.07 0.76 -1.65
C ARG A 315 11.30 1.31 -2.36
N GLU A 316 12.15 1.98 -1.61
CA GLU A 316 13.48 2.36 -2.10
C GLU A 316 14.40 1.15 -2.24
N PRO A 317 15.37 1.19 -3.17
CA PRO A 317 16.50 0.29 -3.18
C PRO A 317 17.21 0.30 -1.82
N PHE A 318 17.76 -0.84 -1.43
CA PHE A 318 18.51 -0.96 -0.19
C PHE A 318 19.67 -1.93 -0.28
N SER A 319 20.55 -1.86 0.71
CA SER A 319 21.65 -2.79 0.91
C SER A 319 21.69 -3.31 2.36
N GLY A 320 22.22 -4.52 2.53
CA GLY A 320 22.23 -5.19 3.82
C GLY A 320 20.88 -5.78 4.22
N ASP A 321 20.76 -6.15 5.49
CA ASP A 321 19.58 -6.78 6.05
C ASP A 321 18.49 -5.75 6.32
N ARG A 322 17.25 -6.08 6.00
CA ARG A 322 16.08 -5.21 6.20
C ARG A 322 14.86 -6.08 6.50
N GLN A 323 14.09 -5.71 7.51
CA GLN A 323 12.83 -6.36 7.86
C GLN A 323 11.76 -5.32 8.10
N ILE A 324 10.84 -5.20 7.15
CA ILE A 324 9.59 -4.45 7.29
C ILE A 324 8.43 -5.44 7.16
N LEU A 325 7.55 -5.45 8.16
CA LEU A 325 6.30 -6.23 8.13
C LEU A 325 5.14 -5.35 7.74
N VAL A 326 4.09 -5.96 7.20
CA VAL A 326 2.85 -5.29 6.81
C VAL A 326 1.63 -6.02 7.37
N ALA A 327 0.65 -5.24 7.83
CA ALA A 327 -0.70 -5.69 8.11
C ALA A 327 -1.69 -4.79 7.35
N MET A 328 -2.91 -5.29 7.13
CA MET A 328 -3.93 -4.63 6.33
C MET A 328 -5.27 -4.75 7.04
N SER A 329 -6.15 -3.74 6.96
CA SER A 329 -7.48 -3.80 7.58
C SER A 329 -8.56 -3.14 6.72
N ASP A 330 -9.82 -3.27 7.17
CA ASP A 330 -10.97 -2.52 6.66
C ASP A 330 -11.19 -2.71 5.16
N LEU A 331 -11.59 -3.92 4.74
CA LEU A 331 -11.79 -4.26 3.33
C LEU A 331 -12.84 -3.34 2.69
N TYR A 332 -12.45 -2.66 1.62
CA TYR A 332 -13.35 -1.95 0.73
C TYR A 332 -13.64 -2.80 -0.50
N VAL A 333 -14.92 -2.93 -0.86
CA VAL A 333 -15.35 -3.64 -2.07
C VAL A 333 -15.94 -2.64 -3.05
N ASN A 334 -15.28 -2.47 -4.20
CA ASN A 334 -15.77 -1.58 -5.24
C ASN A 334 -16.89 -2.25 -6.04
N ARG A 335 -18.13 -1.91 -5.69
CA ARG A 335 -19.32 -2.46 -6.34
C ARG A 335 -19.64 -1.84 -7.70
N SER A 336 -18.91 -0.81 -8.14
CA SER A 336 -19.13 -0.22 -9.46
C SER A 336 -18.64 -1.09 -10.62
N VAL A 337 -17.95 -2.19 -10.30
CA VAL A 337 -17.34 -3.12 -11.26
C VAL A 337 -18.06 -4.48 -11.29
N ALA A 338 -18.98 -4.73 -10.35
CA ALA A 338 -19.71 -6.00 -10.20
C ALA A 338 -21.02 -6.06 -11.00
#